data_AF-A0A7C0Y9S3-F1
#
_entry.id   AF-A0A7C0Y9S3-F1
#
_cell.length_a   1.000
_cell.length_b   1.000
_cell.length_c   1.000
_cell.angle_alpha   90.00
_cell.angle_beta   90.00
_cell.angle_gamma   90.00
#
_symmetry.space_group_name_H-M   'P 1'
#
loop_
_entity.id
_entity.type
_entity.pdbx_description
1 polymer ?
#
loop_
_entity_poly.entity_id
_entity_poly.type
_entity_poly.pdbx_seq_one_letter_code
_entity_poly.pdbx_strand_id
1 'polypeptide(L)'
;YKKGFIDFIGFYDIIEMAKKKEIEVFAGKIGGMKRYFSFLKYKFPQHSIKIIEEGKEISKYILKNEKSFIKISFVEDIEDKLFFAALSSIIGKYIRELMMESIRRSFGIKDRISGYRDRKTVRFLEIIRNKENYFEMCVFRKK
;
A
#
# COMPACT_ATOMS: atom_id res chain seq x y z
N TYR A 1 -4.52 -12.93 5.38
CA TYR A 1 -3.53 -13.20 4.32
C TYR A 1 -3.70 -12.37 3.04
N LYS A 2 -4.91 -12.08 2.53
CA LYS A 2 -5.07 -11.34 1.25
C LYS A 2 -4.54 -9.89 1.24
N LYS A 3 -4.83 -9.09 2.28
CA LYS A 3 -4.48 -7.65 2.29
C LYS A 3 -2.97 -7.39 2.25
N GLY A 4 -2.21 -7.98 3.16
CA GLY A 4 -0.76 -7.74 3.22
C GLY A 4 -0.01 -8.18 1.96
N PHE A 5 -0.51 -9.20 1.26
CA PHE A 5 0.01 -9.56 -0.05
C PHE A 5 -0.30 -8.49 -1.09
N ILE A 6 -1.54 -8.01 -1.19
CA ILE A 6 -1.92 -6.92 -2.10
C ILE A 6 -1.09 -5.66 -1.85
N ASP A 7 -0.91 -5.26 -0.58
CA ASP A 7 -0.07 -4.12 -0.20
C ASP A 7 1.38 -4.31 -0.71
N PHE A 8 1.90 -5.52 -0.61
CA PHE A 8 3.23 -5.87 -1.13
C PHE A 8 3.30 -5.85 -2.66
N ILE A 9 2.24 -6.26 -3.38
CA ILE A 9 2.19 -6.14 -4.84
C ILE A 9 2.33 -4.68 -5.27
N GLY A 10 1.55 -3.77 -4.66
CA GLY A 10 1.64 -2.35 -4.99
C GLY A 10 3.02 -1.76 -4.69
N PHE A 11 3.66 -2.18 -3.59
CA PHE A 11 5.04 -1.83 -3.28
C PHE A 11 6.03 -2.30 -4.37
N TYR A 12 5.90 -3.55 -4.81
CA TYR A 12 6.71 -4.09 -5.91
C TYR A 12 6.53 -3.28 -7.20
N ASP A 13 5.29 -2.96 -7.57
CA ASP A 13 4.99 -2.22 -8.80
C ASP A 13 5.66 -0.84 -8.80
N ILE A 14 5.73 -0.15 -7.65
CA ILE A 14 6.42 1.14 -7.51
C ILE A 14 7.93 1.00 -7.77
N ILE A 15 8.56 -0.06 -7.25
CA ILE A 15 10.00 -0.31 -7.48
C ILE A 15 10.26 -0.54 -8.98
N GLU A 16 9.43 -1.36 -9.62
CA GLU A 16 9.55 -1.64 -11.06
C GLU A 16 9.34 -0.39 -11.91
N MET A 17 8.38 0.47 -11.53
CA MET A 17 8.12 1.74 -12.22
C MET A 17 9.30 2.71 -12.16
N ALA A 18 10.11 2.68 -11.08
CA ALA A 18 11.29 3.53 -10.97
C ALA A 18 12.38 3.19 -12.01
N LYS A 19 12.41 1.95 -12.52
CA LYS A 19 13.34 1.44 -13.55
C LYS A 19 14.82 1.80 -13.28
N LYS A 20 15.23 1.79 -12.01
CA LYS A 20 16.60 2.12 -11.61
C LYS A 20 17.46 0.86 -11.53
N LYS A 21 18.69 0.94 -12.08
CA LYS A 21 19.70 -0.12 -11.93
C LYS A 21 20.14 -0.28 -10.48
N GLU A 22 20.27 0.83 -9.77
CA GLU A 22 20.60 0.85 -8.35
C GLU A 22 19.59 1.72 -7.61
N ILE A 23 19.00 1.17 -6.55
CA ILE A 23 18.00 1.88 -5.75
C ILE A 23 18.02 1.41 -4.29
N GLU A 24 17.82 2.36 -3.39
CA GLU A 24 17.54 2.10 -1.99
C GLU A 24 16.10 2.53 -1.68
N VAL A 25 15.37 1.62 -1.06
CA VAL A 25 13.93 1.76 -0.82
C VAL A 25 13.64 1.59 0.66
N PHE A 26 12.88 2.54 1.20
CA PHE A 26 12.40 2.55 2.57
C PHE A 26 10.88 2.48 2.57
N ALA A 27 10.30 1.55 3.33
CA ALA A 27 8.86 1.37 3.44
C ALA A 27 8.43 1.06 4.87
N GLY A 28 7.21 1.45 5.23
CA GLY A 28 6.60 1.05 6.49
C GLY A 28 6.34 -0.46 6.53
N LYS A 29 6.38 -1.08 7.71
CA LYS A 29 6.08 -2.51 7.82
C LYS A 29 4.61 -2.80 7.49
N ILE A 30 4.40 -3.71 6.54
CA ILE A 30 3.06 -4.22 6.18
C ILE A 30 2.52 -5.09 7.32
N GLY A 31 1.51 -4.59 8.04
CA GLY A 31 0.74 -5.37 9.03
C GLY A 31 1.58 -6.01 10.15
N GLY A 32 2.69 -5.37 10.54
CA GLY A 32 3.60 -5.89 11.58
C GLY A 32 4.42 -7.12 11.16
N MET A 33 4.46 -7.45 9.86
CA MET A 33 5.31 -8.55 9.36
C MET A 33 6.77 -8.31 9.73
N LYS A 34 7.43 -9.34 10.25
CA LYS A 34 8.86 -9.30 10.60
C LYS A 34 9.75 -9.86 9.49
N ARG A 35 9.16 -10.65 8.59
CA ARG A 35 9.86 -11.41 7.55
C ARG A 35 9.17 -11.22 6.21
N TYR A 36 9.94 -10.83 5.20
CA TYR A 36 9.48 -10.52 3.85
C TYR A 36 10.14 -11.43 2.79
N PHE A 37 11.06 -12.31 3.18
CA PHE A 37 11.81 -13.15 2.25
C PHE A 37 10.91 -13.88 1.24
N SER A 38 9.84 -14.53 1.69
CA SER A 38 8.93 -15.27 0.79
C SER A 38 8.22 -14.36 -0.22
N PHE A 39 7.82 -13.15 0.20
CA PHE A 39 7.20 -12.16 -0.68
C PHE A 39 8.20 -11.62 -1.70
N LEU A 40 9.40 -11.27 -1.22
CA LEU A 40 10.50 -10.80 -2.06
C LEU A 40 10.92 -11.88 -3.06
N LYS A 41 11.06 -13.14 -2.64
CA LYS A 41 11.43 -14.24 -3.54
C LYS A 41 10.36 -14.51 -4.59
N TYR A 42 9.09 -14.37 -4.22
CA TYR A 42 7.98 -14.53 -5.15
C TYR A 42 7.98 -13.44 -6.24
N LYS A 43 8.26 -12.17 -5.89
CA LYS A 43 8.26 -11.05 -6.84
C LYS A 43 9.58 -10.79 -7.55
N PHE A 44 10.69 -11.15 -6.94
CA PHE A 44 12.04 -11.03 -7.49
C PHE A 44 12.67 -12.42 -7.64
N PRO A 45 12.08 -13.33 -8.44
CA PRO A 45 12.54 -14.72 -8.52
C PRO A 45 13.98 -14.83 -9.06
N GLN A 46 14.36 -13.91 -9.95
CA GLN A 46 15.69 -13.85 -10.60
C GLN A 46 16.76 -13.14 -9.77
N HIS A 47 16.40 -12.54 -8.62
CA HIS A 47 17.37 -11.92 -7.73
C HIS A 47 17.88 -12.94 -6.72
N SER A 48 19.18 -12.89 -6.47
CA SER A 48 19.76 -13.39 -5.22
C SER A 48 19.31 -12.45 -4.09
N ILE A 49 18.81 -13.02 -3.01
CA ILE A 49 18.26 -12.26 -1.88
C ILE A 49 19.11 -12.57 -0.65
N LYS A 50 19.81 -11.56 -0.15
CA LYS A 50 20.54 -11.62 1.12
C LYS A 50 19.70 -10.95 2.20
N ILE A 51 19.39 -11.70 3.25
CA ILE A 51 18.78 -11.17 4.47
C ILE A 51 19.90 -10.50 5.28
N ILE A 52 19.74 -9.22 5.58
CA ILE A 52 20.69 -8.46 6.41
C ILE A 52 20.23 -8.46 7.86
N GLU A 53 18.93 -8.22 8.07
CA GLU A 53 18.30 -8.23 9.39
C GLU A 53 16.80 -8.51 9.25
N GLU A 54 16.22 -9.24 10.19
CA GLU A 54 14.77 -9.40 10.32
C GLU A 54 14.38 -9.26 11.79
N GLY A 55 13.56 -8.27 12.09
CA GLY A 55 13.16 -7.97 13.45
C GLY A 55 11.80 -7.29 13.53
N LYS A 56 11.42 -6.95 14.76
CA LYS A 56 10.20 -6.17 15.03
C LYS A 56 10.33 -4.79 14.39
N GLU A 57 11.38 -4.05 14.75
CA GLU A 57 11.56 -2.65 14.35
C GLU A 57 12.01 -2.49 12.89
N ILE A 58 12.87 -3.38 12.40
CA ILE A 58 13.42 -3.29 11.04
C ILE A 58 13.54 -4.67 10.38
N SER A 59 13.36 -4.72 9.07
CA SER A 59 13.73 -5.86 8.23
C SER A 59 14.44 -5.34 6.98
N LYS A 60 15.70 -5.74 6.77
CA LYS A 60 16.56 -5.23 5.70
C LYS A 60 17.04 -6.37 4.79
N TYR A 61 16.98 -6.13 3.49
CA TYR A 61 17.35 -7.08 2.44
C TYR A 61 18.19 -6.41 1.37
N ILE A 62 19.09 -7.19 0.78
CA ILE A 62 19.79 -6.85 -0.46
C ILE A 62 19.35 -7.83 -1.54
N LEU A 63 18.83 -7.30 -2.64
CA LEU A 63 18.45 -8.06 -3.82
C LEU A 63 19.41 -7.71 -4.95
N LYS A 64 20.01 -8.71 -5.58
CA LYS A 64 20.96 -8.52 -6.68
C LYS A 64 20.75 -9.52 -7.79
N ASN A 65 20.75 -9.03 -9.03
CA ASN A 65 20.94 -9.84 -10.23
C ASN A 65 21.95 -9.15 -11.16
N GLU A 66 22.10 -9.62 -12.39
CA GLU A 66 23.03 -9.05 -13.37
C GLU A 66 22.67 -7.61 -13.78
N LYS A 67 21.41 -7.22 -13.66
CA LYS A 67 20.87 -5.95 -14.19
C LYS A 67 20.61 -4.90 -13.13
N SER A 68 20.49 -5.31 -11.86
CA SER A 68 20.01 -4.44 -10.79
C SER A 68 20.52 -4.81 -9.40
N PHE A 69 20.65 -3.80 -8.55
CA PHE A 69 20.99 -3.89 -7.15
C PHE A 69 19.99 -3.05 -6.33
N ILE A 70 19.28 -3.71 -5.42
CA ILE A 70 18.18 -3.10 -4.67
C ILE A 70 18.41 -3.33 -3.18
N LYS A 71 18.45 -2.25 -2.41
CA LYS A 71 18.41 -2.30 -0.94
C LYS A 71 16.99 -2.00 -0.50
N ILE A 72 16.39 -2.87 0.30
CA ILE A 72 15.04 -2.70 0.81
C ILE A 72 15.07 -2.72 2.34
N SER A 73 14.49 -1.69 2.95
CA SER A 73 14.31 -1.59 4.40
C SER A 73 12.84 -1.40 4.75
N PHE A 74 12.27 -2.36 5.48
CA PHE A 74 10.94 -2.25 6.09
C PHE A 74 11.09 -1.80 7.54
N VAL A 75 10.59 -0.61 7.88
CA VAL A 75 10.84 0.06 9.16
C VAL A 75 9.50 0.31 9.89
N GLU A 76 9.43 -0.07 11.16
CA GLU A 76 8.30 0.25 12.04
C GLU A 76 8.27 1.75 12.32
N ASP A 77 7.09 2.36 12.25
CA ASP A 77 6.86 3.80 12.47
C ASP A 77 7.80 4.68 11.64
N ILE A 78 7.95 4.34 10.35
CA ILE A 78 8.86 5.03 9.43
C ILE A 78 8.49 6.50 9.21
N GLU A 79 7.23 6.87 9.40
CA GLU A 79 6.74 8.24 9.28
C GLU A 79 7.42 9.17 10.30
N ASP A 80 7.76 8.65 11.48
CA ASP A 80 8.45 9.41 12.53
C ASP A 80 9.96 9.52 12.31
N LYS A 81 10.49 8.71 11.37
CA LYS A 81 11.93 8.56 11.13
C LYS A 81 12.39 9.20 9.83
N LEU A 82 11.52 9.26 8.82
CA LEU A 82 11.87 9.74 7.48
C LEU A 82 10.79 10.68 6.93
N PHE A 83 11.19 11.92 6.60
CA PHE A 83 10.29 12.93 6.04
C PHE A 83 9.57 12.47 4.77
N PHE A 84 10.29 11.82 3.83
CA PHE A 84 9.67 11.32 2.60
C PHE A 84 8.62 10.23 2.85
N ALA A 85 8.78 9.45 3.93
CA ALA A 85 7.79 8.46 4.32
C ALA A 85 6.54 9.13 4.91
N ALA A 86 6.71 10.15 5.77
CA ALA A 86 5.60 10.97 6.26
C ALA A 86 4.83 11.64 5.10
N LEU A 87 5.54 12.23 4.14
CA LEU A 87 4.95 12.85 2.96
C LEU A 87 4.16 11.83 2.12
N SER A 88 4.74 10.66 1.85
CA SER A 88 4.07 9.57 1.13
C SER A 88 2.79 9.13 1.84
N SER A 89 2.82 9.02 3.17
CA SER A 89 1.64 8.68 3.98
C SER A 89 0.54 9.73 3.90
N ILE A 90 0.89 11.02 3.98
CA ILE A 90 -0.07 12.13 3.83
C ILE A 90 -0.73 12.09 2.46
N ILE A 91 0.05 11.91 1.38
CA ILE A 91 -0.47 11.81 0.02
C ILE A 91 -1.39 10.59 -0.11
N GLY A 92 -0.99 9.42 0.40
CA GLY A 92 -1.79 8.20 0.37
C GLY A 92 -3.12 8.35 1.11
N LYS A 93 -3.09 8.93 2.32
CA LYS A 93 -4.30 9.24 3.11
C LYS A 93 -5.20 10.22 2.38
N TYR A 94 -4.64 11.27 1.78
CA TYR A 94 -5.40 12.25 1.01
C TYR A 94 -6.10 11.63 -0.21
N ILE A 95 -5.37 10.84 -1.02
CA ILE A 95 -5.95 10.13 -2.17
C ILE A 95 -7.06 9.17 -1.70
N ARG A 96 -6.84 8.45 -0.59
CA ARG A 96 -7.87 7.58 -0.01
C ARG A 96 -9.14 8.38 0.32
N GLU A 97 -9.03 9.52 1.00
CA GLU A 97 -10.20 10.34 1.37
C GLU A 97 -10.95 10.85 0.13
N LEU A 98 -10.24 11.25 -0.92
CA LEU A 98 -10.84 11.62 -2.20
C LEU A 98 -11.60 10.45 -2.85
N MET A 99 -11.05 9.24 -2.79
CA MET A 99 -11.73 8.03 -3.26
C MET A 99 -12.97 7.74 -2.41
N MET A 100 -12.87 7.78 -1.08
CA MET A 100 -14.00 7.58 -0.15
C MET A 100 -15.13 8.58 -0.41
N GLU A 101 -14.79 9.85 -0.66
CA GLU A 101 -15.74 10.88 -1.04
C GLU A 101 -16.41 10.58 -2.40
N SER A 102 -15.66 10.05 -3.36
CA SER A 102 -16.20 9.59 -4.66
C SER A 102 -17.20 8.45 -4.49
N ILE A 103 -16.88 7.46 -3.65
CA ILE A 103 -17.79 6.36 -3.28
C ILE A 103 -19.08 6.97 -2.71
N ARG A 104 -18.94 7.82 -1.70
CA ARG A 104 -20.05 8.44 -0.99
C ARG A 104 -21.00 9.17 -1.95
N ARG A 105 -20.44 9.97 -2.87
CA ARG A 105 -21.21 10.71 -3.88
C ARG A 105 -21.89 9.79 -4.90
N SER A 106 -21.19 8.78 -5.41
CA SER A 106 -21.75 7.83 -6.38
C SER A 106 -22.99 7.11 -5.85
N PHE A 107 -23.04 6.86 -4.54
CA PHE A 107 -24.17 6.18 -3.91
C PHE A 107 -25.18 7.13 -3.24
N GLY A 108 -25.04 8.45 -3.41
CA GLY A 108 -25.97 9.45 -2.87
C GLY A 108 -26.00 9.53 -1.34
N ILE A 109 -24.90 9.19 -0.68
CA ILE A 109 -24.83 9.10 0.79
C ILE A 109 -24.52 10.47 1.37
N LYS A 110 -25.29 10.91 2.37
CA LYS A 110 -25.05 12.20 3.04
C LYS A 110 -23.99 12.09 4.14
N ASP A 111 -23.98 10.98 4.87
CA ASP A 111 -23.04 10.75 5.97
C ASP A 111 -21.62 10.45 5.49
N ARG A 112 -20.62 10.96 6.22
CA ARG A 112 -19.25 10.47 6.08
C ARG A 112 -19.14 9.04 6.59
N ILE A 113 -18.59 8.16 5.75
CA ILE A 113 -18.28 6.77 6.06
C ILE A 113 -16.77 6.60 6.14
N SER A 114 -16.29 5.79 7.08
CA SER A 114 -14.85 5.61 7.29
C SER A 114 -14.24 4.52 6.41
N GLY A 115 -15.09 3.60 5.92
CA GLY A 115 -14.65 2.38 5.23
C GLY A 115 -14.16 1.28 6.19
N TYR A 116 -14.19 1.52 7.51
CA TYR A 116 -13.92 0.51 8.53
C TYR A 116 -15.21 -0.18 8.98
N ARG A 117 -15.11 -1.12 9.94
CA ARG A 117 -16.26 -1.83 10.51
C ARG A 117 -17.03 -0.98 11.53
N ASP A 118 -17.29 0.28 11.21
CA ASP A 118 -18.12 1.16 12.02
C ASP A 118 -19.59 1.08 11.60
N ARG A 119 -20.49 1.50 12.50
CA ARG A 119 -21.94 1.40 12.31
C ARG A 119 -22.42 2.08 11.01
N LYS A 120 -21.84 3.22 10.63
CA LYS A 120 -22.25 3.95 9.41
C LYS A 120 -21.82 3.19 8.16
N THR A 121 -20.60 2.68 8.14
CA THR A 121 -20.09 1.88 7.01
C THR A 121 -20.86 0.58 6.86
N VAL A 122 -21.21 -0.12 7.95
CA VAL A 122 -22.00 -1.37 7.88
C VAL A 122 -23.40 -1.10 7.30
N ARG A 123 -24.08 -0.06 7.79
CA ARG A 123 -25.39 0.36 7.25
C ARG A 123 -25.32 0.72 5.76
N PHE A 124 -24.25 1.38 5.35
CA PHE A 124 -23.99 1.65 3.93
C PHE A 124 -23.90 0.36 3.11
N LEU A 125 -23.12 -0.63 3.56
CA LEU A 125 -22.96 -1.90 2.86
C LEU A 125 -24.29 -2.64 2.69
N GLU A 126 -25.18 -2.59 3.69
CA GLU A 126 -26.53 -3.15 3.60
C GLU A 126 -27.37 -2.47 2.51
N ILE A 127 -27.30 -1.14 2.41
CA ILE A 127 -28.04 -0.35 1.42
C ILE A 127 -27.59 -0.66 -0.01
N ILE A 128 -26.29 -0.81 -0.24
CA ILE A 128 -25.76 -1.04 -1.60
C ILE A 128 -25.82 -2.50 -2.04
N ARG A 129 -25.96 -3.46 -1.12
CA ARG A 129 -25.97 -4.89 -1.43
C ARG A 129 -27.07 -5.29 -2.42
N ASN A 130 -28.15 -4.50 -2.50
CA ASN A 130 -29.32 -4.76 -3.34
C ASN A 130 -29.47 -3.76 -4.51
N LYS A 131 -28.48 -2.90 -4.77
CA LYS A 131 -28.49 -1.96 -5.90
C LYS A 131 -27.62 -2.50 -7.04
N GLU A 132 -28.07 -2.37 -8.28
CA GLU A 132 -27.16 -2.44 -9.43
C GLU A 132 -26.21 -1.24 -9.33
N ASN A 133 -24.94 -1.52 -9.02
CA ASN A 133 -24.01 -0.50 -8.58
C ASN A 133 -23.06 -0.10 -9.69
N TYR A 134 -23.12 1.16 -10.11
CA TYR A 134 -22.11 1.77 -10.97
C TYR A 134 -21.39 2.89 -10.22
N PHE A 135 -20.06 2.91 -10.33
CA PHE A 135 -19.22 4.01 -9.84
C PHE A 135 -19.31 5.19 -10.81
N GLU A 136 -20.37 5.97 -10.72
CA GLU A 136 -20.65 7.04 -11.68
C GLU A 136 -19.88 8.33 -11.39
N MET A 137 -19.58 8.60 -10.12
CA MET A 137 -18.93 9.83 -9.68
C MET A 137 -17.51 9.54 -9.17
N CYS A 138 -16.50 9.92 -9.96
CA CYS A 138 -15.10 9.95 -9.53
C CYS A 138 -14.62 11.40 -9.46
N VAL A 139 -14.15 11.84 -8.29
CA VAL A 139 -13.64 13.22 -8.12
C VAL A 139 -12.38 13.50 -8.95
N PHE A 140 -11.69 12.47 -9.42
CA PHE A 140 -10.54 12.60 -10.34
C PHE A 140 -10.94 12.63 -11.81
N ARG A 141 -12.18 12.27 -12.17
CA ARG A 141 -12.65 12.33 -13.56
C ARG A 141 -12.87 13.81 -13.91
N LYS A 142 -12.02 14.35 -14.79
CA LYS A 142 -12.29 15.64 -15.43
C LYS A 142 -13.64 15.54 -16.17
N LYS A 143 -14.48 16.55 -15.97
CA LYS A 143 -15.71 16.73 -16.77
C LYS A 143 -15.35 17.07 -18.20
#